data_AF-A0A317I8C8-F1
#
_entry.id   AF-A0A317I8C8-F1
#
_cell.length_a   1.000
_cell.length_b   1.000
_cell.length_c   1.000
_cell.angle_alpha   90.00
_cell.angle_beta   90.00
_cell.angle_gamma   90.00
#
_symmetry.space_group_name_H-M   'P 1'
#
loop_
_entity.id
_entity.type
_entity.pdbx_description
1 polymer ?
#
loop_
_entity_poly.entity_id
_entity_poly.type
_entity_poly.pdbx_seq_one_letter_code
_entity_poly.pdbx_strand_id
1 'polypeptide(L)'
;GKLNSAYSLKITANGQEYTSTTTIPNTTRKIDSLWWQPAPNNPDTTLAQVIVEATDPKGLGDYIRYFTKRNREPFYAGYQSVFDDGVIDGTTYTLPVDRGVDKNIPRSDDDVFFSKGDTVTLKVCNIDKATFDFWRTFEFTFQSIGNPFASPTTVLSNISNGALGYFGGYAAQFRTIIIPK
;
A
#
# COMPACT_ATOMS: atom_id res chain seq x y z
N GLY A 1 -14.78 -6.29 9.36
CA GLY A 1 -14.06 -6.96 10.45
C GLY A 1 -13.87 -6.01 11.62
N LYS A 2 -13.29 -6.48 12.72
CA LYS A 2 -13.00 -5.77 13.96
C LYS A 2 -11.49 -5.73 14.15
N LEU A 3 -10.97 -4.62 14.68
CA LEU A 3 -9.55 -4.51 15.03
C LEU A 3 -9.15 -5.55 16.09
N ASN A 4 -7.87 -5.90 16.14
CA ASN A 4 -7.29 -6.91 17.04
C ASN A 4 -8.06 -8.24 17.01
N SER A 5 -8.52 -8.65 15.84
CA SER A 5 -9.32 -9.87 15.67
C SER A 5 -8.80 -10.70 14.51
N ALA A 6 -8.71 -12.02 14.74
CA ALA A 6 -8.33 -13.00 13.75
C ALA A 6 -9.55 -13.48 12.94
N TYR A 7 -9.31 -13.80 11.69
CA TYR A 7 -10.28 -14.32 10.73
C TYR A 7 -9.69 -15.54 10.03
N SER A 8 -10.55 -16.50 9.71
CA SER A 8 -10.17 -17.71 8.98
C SER A 8 -11.01 -17.86 7.73
N LEU A 9 -10.36 -18.31 6.67
CA LEU A 9 -10.96 -18.66 5.39
C LEU A 9 -10.83 -20.17 5.21
N LYS A 10 -11.91 -20.82 4.79
CA LYS A 10 -11.94 -22.22 4.38
C LYS A 10 -12.68 -22.32 3.04
N ILE A 11 -12.03 -22.92 2.05
CA ILE A 11 -12.56 -23.12 0.71
C ILE A 11 -12.49 -24.61 0.40
N THR A 12 -13.56 -25.19 -0.15
CA THR A 12 -13.55 -26.57 -0.66
C THR A 12 -13.81 -26.53 -2.15
N ALA A 13 -12.86 -27.01 -2.96
CA ALA A 13 -12.96 -27.04 -4.41
C ALA A 13 -12.25 -28.29 -4.96
N ASN A 14 -12.85 -28.95 -5.95
CA ASN A 14 -12.30 -30.16 -6.59
C ASN A 14 -11.87 -31.26 -5.61
N GLY A 15 -12.61 -31.43 -4.50
CA GLY A 15 -12.29 -32.41 -3.45
C GLY A 15 -11.07 -32.05 -2.59
N GLN A 16 -10.48 -30.87 -2.77
CA GLN A 16 -9.43 -30.32 -1.92
C GLN A 16 -9.97 -29.23 -1.00
N GLU A 17 -9.37 -29.10 0.17
CA GLU A 17 -9.66 -28.05 1.14
C GLU A 17 -8.51 -27.05 1.20
N TYR A 18 -8.80 -25.76 1.16
CA TYR A 18 -7.83 -24.68 1.28
C TYR A 18 -8.19 -23.83 2.48
N THR A 19 -7.20 -23.49 3.29
CA THR A 19 -7.37 -22.74 4.53
C THR A 19 -6.40 -21.57 4.55
N SER A 20 -6.84 -20.45 5.11
CA SER A 20 -5.98 -19.30 5.36
C SER A 20 -6.43 -18.56 6.61
N THR A 21 -5.53 -17.81 7.23
CA THR A 21 -5.83 -16.96 8.37
C THR A 21 -5.24 -15.58 8.17
N THR A 22 -5.91 -14.58 8.72
CA THR A 22 -5.41 -13.21 8.78
C THR A 22 -5.87 -12.55 10.07
N THR A 23 -5.14 -11.54 10.51
CA THR A 23 -5.54 -10.66 11.61
C THR A 23 -5.76 -9.26 11.09
N ILE A 24 -6.84 -8.60 11.52
CA ILE A 24 -6.95 -7.16 11.39
C ILE A 24 -6.24 -6.56 12.62
N PRO A 25 -5.03 -6.00 12.48
CA PRO A 25 -4.28 -5.47 13.62
C PRO A 25 -4.95 -4.21 14.18
N ASN A 26 -4.36 -3.61 15.22
CA ASN A 26 -4.73 -2.27 15.64
C ASN A 26 -4.28 -1.23 14.59
N THR A 27 -4.86 -0.03 14.63
CA THR A 27 -4.34 1.11 13.88
C THR A 27 -3.26 1.79 14.71
N THR A 28 -1.99 1.50 14.41
CA THR A 28 -0.85 2.03 15.16
C THR A 28 -0.24 3.24 14.47
N ARG A 29 -0.07 3.20 13.14
CA ARG A 29 0.33 4.37 12.36
C ARG A 29 -0.76 5.43 12.45
N LYS A 30 -0.38 6.69 12.57
CA LYS A 30 -1.33 7.81 12.55
C LYS A 30 -0.93 8.80 11.46
N ILE A 31 -1.88 9.14 10.58
CA ILE A 31 -1.74 10.26 9.65
C ILE A 31 -1.97 11.55 10.43
N ASP A 32 -0.89 12.29 10.70
CA ASP A 32 -0.96 13.56 11.42
C ASP A 32 -1.39 14.68 10.48
N SER A 33 -0.66 14.82 9.36
CA SER A 33 -0.85 15.90 8.41
C SER A 33 -0.71 15.41 6.97
N LEU A 34 -1.43 16.07 6.05
CA LEU A 34 -1.26 15.93 4.61
C LEU A 34 -1.21 17.32 3.98
N TRP A 35 -0.27 17.52 3.07
CA TRP A 35 -0.17 18.71 2.25
C TRP A 35 0.37 18.35 0.87
N TRP A 36 0.57 19.36 0.03
CA TRP A 36 1.10 19.20 -1.30
C TRP A 36 2.27 20.15 -1.53
N GLN A 37 3.13 19.79 -2.47
CA GLN A 37 4.16 20.65 -3.03
C GLN A 37 4.22 20.46 -4.56
N PRO A 38 4.79 21.40 -5.32
CA PRO A 38 5.04 21.18 -6.75
C PRO A 38 5.83 19.89 -6.99
N ALA A 39 5.56 19.19 -8.10
CA ALA A 39 6.29 17.98 -8.44
C ALA A 39 7.81 18.28 -8.55
N PRO A 40 8.66 17.66 -7.71
CA PRO A 40 10.09 17.93 -7.72
C PRO A 40 10.71 17.46 -9.05
N ASN A 41 11.64 18.25 -9.59
CA ASN A 41 12.37 17.95 -10.82
C ASN A 41 11.48 17.70 -12.06
N ASN A 42 10.25 18.22 -12.09
CA ASN A 42 9.36 18.15 -13.25
C ASN A 42 9.13 19.55 -13.83
N PRO A 43 9.32 19.78 -15.15
CA PRO A 43 9.07 21.08 -15.76
C PRO A 43 7.57 21.45 -15.80
N ASP A 44 6.66 20.49 -15.67
CA ASP A 44 5.23 20.74 -15.64
C ASP A 44 4.78 21.29 -14.27
N THR A 45 4.55 22.60 -14.23
CA THR A 45 4.09 23.33 -13.03
C THR A 45 2.64 23.03 -12.61
N THR A 46 1.90 22.24 -13.40
CA THR A 46 0.55 21.77 -13.07
C THR A 46 0.57 20.50 -12.23
N LEU A 47 1.71 19.80 -12.15
CA LEU A 47 1.87 18.60 -11.36
C LEU A 47 2.24 18.91 -9.91
N ALA A 48 1.76 18.04 -9.02
CA ALA A 48 1.91 18.16 -7.59
C ALA A 48 2.24 16.80 -6.96
N GLN A 49 3.05 16.84 -5.91
CA GLN A 49 3.35 15.71 -5.05
C GLN A 49 2.61 15.90 -3.72
N VAL A 50 1.98 14.84 -3.24
CA VAL A 50 1.38 14.82 -1.92
C VAL A 50 2.42 14.38 -0.91
N ILE A 51 2.45 15.04 0.24
CA ILE A 51 3.36 14.76 1.34
C ILE A 51 2.54 14.36 2.55
N VAL A 52 2.98 13.29 3.22
CA VAL A 52 2.40 12.82 4.48
C VAL A 52 3.38 12.98 5.62
N GLU A 53 2.88 13.54 6.71
CA GLU A 53 3.50 13.41 8.03
C GLU A 53 2.73 12.35 8.80
N ALA A 54 3.46 11.35 9.28
CA ALA A 54 2.90 10.26 10.05
C ALA A 54 3.78 9.93 11.25
N THR A 55 3.14 9.45 12.31
CA THR A 55 3.83 9.00 13.52
C THR A 55 3.67 7.50 13.68
N ASP A 56 4.79 6.83 13.95
CA ASP A 56 4.83 5.45 14.43
C ASP A 56 4.97 5.41 15.96
N PRO A 57 4.05 4.79 16.69
CA PRO A 57 4.28 4.53 18.11
C PRO A 57 5.40 3.52 18.28
N LYS A 58 6.13 3.63 19.39
CA LYS A 58 7.23 2.70 19.70
C LYS A 58 6.71 1.26 19.81
N GLY A 59 7.29 0.36 19.03
CA GLY A 59 6.90 -1.06 18.96
C GLY A 59 7.49 -1.71 17.72
N LEU A 60 7.81 -3.00 17.79
CA LEU A 60 8.34 -3.75 16.64
C LEU A 60 7.24 -4.59 16.00
N GLY A 61 7.29 -4.72 14.67
CA GLY A 61 6.50 -5.66 13.89
C GLY A 61 5.25 -5.09 13.22
N ASP A 62 5.15 -3.77 13.05
CA ASP A 62 4.04 -3.13 12.36
C ASP A 62 4.28 -3.01 10.85
N TYR A 63 3.34 -3.58 10.09
CA TYR A 63 3.34 -3.52 8.64
C TYR A 63 2.22 -2.63 8.15
N ILE A 64 2.49 -1.84 7.13
CA ILE A 64 1.48 -1.01 6.49
C ILE A 64 1.38 -1.21 5.00
N ARG A 65 0.22 -0.81 4.49
CA ARG A 65 -0.02 -0.59 3.07
C ARG A 65 -0.78 0.70 2.84
N TYR A 66 -0.37 1.49 1.85
CA TYR A 66 -1.12 2.67 1.44
C TYR A 66 -1.80 2.52 0.07
N PHE A 67 -2.85 3.30 -0.11
CA PHE A 67 -3.55 3.49 -1.37
C PHE A 67 -3.89 4.97 -1.50
N THR A 68 -3.98 5.46 -2.73
CA THR A 68 -4.53 6.78 -2.99
C THR A 68 -5.70 6.68 -3.96
N LYS A 69 -6.64 7.61 -3.78
CA LYS A 69 -7.75 7.83 -4.68
C LYS A 69 -7.67 9.27 -5.17
N ARG A 70 -7.62 9.45 -6.48
CA ARG A 70 -7.70 10.75 -7.15
C ARG A 70 -9.12 11.00 -7.62
N ASN A 71 -9.72 12.09 -7.18
CA ASN A 71 -11.07 12.51 -7.56
C ASN A 71 -12.10 11.38 -7.34
N ARG A 72 -12.64 10.84 -8.43
CA ARG A 72 -13.68 9.79 -8.45
C ARG A 72 -13.14 8.41 -8.80
N GLU A 73 -11.83 8.27 -8.96
CA GLU A 73 -11.20 6.99 -9.28
C GLU A 73 -11.34 5.97 -8.12
N PRO A 74 -11.12 4.67 -8.40
CA PRO A 74 -10.88 3.68 -7.35
C PRO A 74 -9.67 4.03 -6.48
N PHE A 75 -9.55 3.33 -5.34
CA PHE A 75 -8.30 3.33 -4.59
C PHE A 75 -7.30 2.42 -5.30
N TYR A 76 -6.17 3.00 -5.68
CA TYR A 76 -5.05 2.27 -6.26
C TYR A 76 -3.87 2.28 -5.31
N ALA A 77 -3.12 1.20 -5.29
CA ALA A 77 -1.83 1.12 -4.62
C ALA A 77 -0.73 1.70 -5.53
N GLY A 78 0.26 2.38 -4.95
CA GLY A 78 1.47 2.77 -5.69
C GLY A 78 2.26 1.56 -6.21
N TYR A 79 3.36 1.80 -6.92
CA TYR A 79 4.25 0.72 -7.39
C TYR A 79 4.92 -0.02 -6.22
N GLN A 80 5.34 0.73 -5.20
CA GLN A 80 5.72 0.23 -3.89
C GLN A 80 4.73 0.80 -2.88
N SER A 81 3.91 -0.06 -2.30
CA SER A 81 2.81 0.37 -1.43
C SER A 81 2.89 -0.18 0.00
N VAL A 82 3.75 -1.17 0.23
CA VAL A 82 3.95 -1.80 1.53
C VAL A 82 5.27 -1.43 2.18
N PHE A 83 5.25 -1.24 3.48
CA PHE A 83 6.42 -0.88 4.29
C PHE A 83 6.38 -1.59 5.65
N ASP A 84 7.55 -1.90 6.20
CA ASP A 84 7.75 -2.34 7.57
C ASP A 84 8.31 -1.20 8.45
N ASP A 85 8.21 -1.37 9.76
CA ASP A 85 8.66 -0.41 10.77
C ASP A 85 10.15 -0.50 11.11
N GLY A 86 10.89 -1.42 10.48
CA GLY A 86 12.30 -1.71 10.82
C GLY A 86 13.27 -0.54 10.67
N VAL A 87 12.86 0.56 10.04
CA VAL A 87 13.68 1.77 9.82
C VAL A 87 13.14 3.00 10.58
N ILE A 88 11.88 3.01 11.03
CA ILE A 88 11.17 4.22 11.49
C ILE A 88 10.35 3.92 12.77
N ASP A 89 10.94 3.20 13.73
CA ASP A 89 10.30 2.91 15.02
C ASP A 89 10.31 4.15 15.93
N GLY A 90 9.14 4.53 16.44
CA GLY A 90 8.99 5.56 17.48
C GLY A 90 9.24 7.01 17.04
N THR A 91 9.19 7.31 15.73
CA THR A 91 9.46 8.66 15.21
C THR A 91 8.32 9.20 14.35
N THR A 92 8.23 10.53 14.27
CA THR A 92 7.43 11.23 13.28
C THR A 92 8.28 11.45 12.04
N TYR A 93 7.74 11.12 10.87
CA TYR A 93 8.46 11.18 9.61
C TYR A 93 7.60 11.82 8.53
N THR A 94 8.27 12.43 7.56
CA THR A 94 7.65 13.07 6.41
C THR A 94 8.09 12.36 5.14
N LEU A 95 7.14 11.87 4.34
CA LEU A 95 7.41 11.15 3.10
C LEU A 95 6.51 11.62 1.95
N PRO A 96 7.01 11.58 0.71
CA PRO A 96 6.15 11.71 -0.44
C PRO A 96 5.21 10.51 -0.57
N VAL A 97 3.99 10.79 -1.03
CA VAL A 97 2.97 9.80 -1.35
C VAL A 97 2.77 9.81 -2.85
N ASP A 98 3.23 8.75 -3.50
CA ASP A 98 2.99 8.56 -4.93
C ASP A 98 1.50 8.30 -5.18
N ARG A 99 1.03 8.75 -6.34
CA ARG A 99 -0.29 8.41 -6.84
C ARG A 99 -0.38 6.90 -7.10
N GLY A 100 -1.52 6.33 -6.73
CA GLY A 100 -1.86 4.95 -6.98
C GLY A 100 -2.08 4.73 -8.47
N VAL A 101 -1.63 3.58 -8.94
CA VAL A 101 -1.63 3.25 -10.36
C VAL A 101 -2.49 2.02 -10.63
N ASP A 102 -3.24 2.07 -11.73
CA ASP A 102 -3.87 0.87 -12.26
C ASP A 102 -2.78 0.02 -12.92
N LYS A 103 -2.46 -1.12 -12.30
CA LYS A 103 -1.37 -2.00 -12.76
C LYS A 103 -1.72 -2.77 -14.04
N ASN A 104 -2.94 -2.59 -14.59
CA ASN A 104 -3.37 -3.19 -15.86
C ASN A 104 -3.12 -2.28 -17.07
N ILE A 105 -2.69 -1.03 -16.86
CA ILE A 105 -2.31 -0.11 -17.95
C ILE A 105 -0.79 0.07 -18.01
N PRO A 106 -0.22 0.38 -19.19
CA PRO A 106 1.21 0.68 -19.31
C PRO A 106 1.63 1.85 -18.42
N ARG A 107 2.80 1.72 -17.80
CA ARG A 107 3.39 2.75 -16.95
C ARG A 107 3.74 4.01 -17.74
N SER A 108 3.45 5.16 -17.16
CA SER A 108 3.93 6.49 -17.55
C SER A 108 4.84 7.07 -16.46
N ASP A 109 5.79 7.93 -16.83
CA ASP A 109 6.69 8.57 -15.87
C ASP A 109 5.97 9.54 -14.94
N ASP A 110 4.89 10.17 -15.41
CA ASP A 110 4.07 11.09 -14.60
C ASP A 110 3.02 10.35 -13.75
N ASP A 111 3.04 9.01 -13.75
CA ASP A 111 2.01 8.24 -13.04
C ASP A 111 2.02 8.41 -11.52
N VAL A 112 3.15 8.87 -10.98
CA VAL A 112 3.35 9.05 -9.54
C VAL A 112 2.87 10.41 -9.03
N PHE A 113 2.59 11.36 -9.91
CA PHE A 113 2.14 12.70 -9.54
C PHE A 113 0.61 12.85 -9.59
N PHE A 114 0.14 13.86 -8.87
CA PHE A 114 -1.22 14.40 -8.96
C PHE A 114 -1.19 15.71 -9.76
N SER A 115 -2.36 16.24 -10.09
CA SER A 115 -2.49 17.53 -10.76
C SER A 115 -3.15 18.56 -9.84
N LYS A 116 -2.83 19.84 -10.08
CA LYS A 116 -3.57 20.95 -9.46
C LYS A 116 -5.07 20.83 -9.76
N GLY A 117 -5.89 21.07 -8.74
CA GLY A 117 -7.34 20.85 -8.78
C GLY A 117 -7.80 19.45 -8.36
N ASP A 118 -6.89 18.48 -8.20
CA ASP A 118 -7.27 17.15 -7.73
C ASP A 118 -7.70 17.14 -6.26
N THR A 119 -8.70 16.32 -5.97
CA THR A 119 -9.01 15.86 -4.61
C THR A 119 -8.36 14.51 -4.38
N VAL A 120 -7.44 14.43 -3.42
CA VAL A 120 -6.67 13.23 -3.12
C VAL A 120 -7.11 12.67 -1.77
N THR A 121 -7.50 11.40 -1.74
CA THR A 121 -7.72 10.66 -0.49
C THR A 121 -6.63 9.61 -0.31
N LEU A 122 -5.83 9.77 0.74
CA LEU A 122 -4.89 8.75 1.21
C LEU A 122 -5.63 7.77 2.11
N LYS A 123 -5.45 6.49 1.86
CA LYS A 123 -5.85 5.38 2.72
C LYS A 123 -4.59 4.67 3.20
N VAL A 124 -4.32 4.69 4.50
CA VAL A 124 -3.24 3.90 5.11
C VAL A 124 -3.88 2.75 5.87
N CYS A 125 -3.31 1.56 5.76
CA CYS A 125 -3.80 0.38 6.46
C CYS A 125 -2.68 -0.29 7.24
N ASN A 126 -2.90 -0.57 8.52
CA ASN A 126 -2.11 -1.60 9.19
C ASN A 126 -2.59 -2.98 8.72
N ILE A 127 -1.63 -3.86 8.46
CA ILE A 127 -1.82 -5.21 7.95
C ILE A 127 -0.99 -6.21 8.74
N ASP A 128 -1.35 -7.49 8.69
CA ASP A 128 -0.51 -8.53 9.27
C ASP A 128 0.69 -8.88 8.37
N LYS A 129 1.65 -9.61 8.94
CA LYS A 129 2.88 -10.01 8.26
C LYS A 129 2.61 -10.82 7.00
N ALA A 130 1.64 -11.73 7.02
CA ALA A 130 1.31 -12.58 5.88
C ALA A 130 0.81 -11.77 4.68
N THR A 131 -0.05 -10.77 4.94
CA THR A 131 -0.52 -9.83 3.93
C THR A 131 0.63 -8.97 3.41
N PHE A 132 1.51 -8.50 4.29
CA PHE A 132 2.70 -7.74 3.92
C PHE A 132 3.64 -8.54 3.00
N ASP A 133 3.97 -9.77 3.38
CA ASP A 133 4.87 -10.65 2.64
C ASP A 133 4.34 -10.95 1.23
N PHE A 134 3.04 -11.22 1.09
CA PHE A 134 2.39 -11.38 -0.22
C PHE A 134 2.61 -10.13 -1.09
N TRP A 135 2.22 -8.95 -0.58
CA TRP A 135 2.25 -7.73 -1.39
C TRP A 135 3.66 -7.24 -1.68
N ARG A 136 4.60 -7.38 -0.74
CA ARG A 136 6.00 -7.03 -0.94
C ARG A 136 6.62 -7.88 -2.05
N THR A 137 6.40 -9.20 -2.02
CA THR A 137 6.93 -10.09 -3.05
C THR A 137 6.22 -9.93 -4.39
N PHE A 138 4.90 -9.69 -4.38
CA PHE A 138 4.15 -9.38 -5.60
C PHE A 138 4.64 -8.08 -6.26
N GLU A 139 4.78 -7.00 -5.50
CA GLU A 139 5.20 -5.69 -6.01
C GLU A 139 6.66 -5.71 -6.48
N PHE A 140 7.54 -6.47 -5.81
CA PHE A 140 8.90 -6.70 -6.27
C PHE A 140 8.94 -7.45 -7.61
N THR A 141 8.20 -8.57 -7.72
CA THR A 141 8.12 -9.36 -8.95
C THR A 141 7.52 -8.55 -10.09
N PHE A 142 6.46 -7.76 -9.83
CA PHE A 142 5.83 -6.88 -10.82
C PHE A 142 6.83 -5.85 -11.38
N GLN A 143 7.61 -5.20 -10.53
CA GLN A 143 8.61 -4.23 -10.95
C GLN A 143 9.82 -4.85 -11.66
N SER A 144 10.04 -6.15 -11.47
CA SER A 144 11.13 -6.90 -12.10
C SER A 144 10.78 -7.43 -13.51
N ILE A 145 9.52 -7.31 -13.94
CA ILE A 145 9.09 -7.78 -15.26
C ILE A 145 9.88 -7.03 -16.34
N GLY A 146 10.55 -7.78 -17.21
CA GLY A 146 11.37 -7.23 -18.30
C GLY A 146 12.78 -6.81 -17.91
N ASN A 147 13.19 -6.96 -16.63
CA ASN A 147 14.57 -6.71 -16.20
C ASN A 147 15.41 -8.01 -16.31
N PRO A 148 16.39 -8.10 -17.23
CA PRO A 148 17.19 -9.31 -17.42
C PRO A 148 18.17 -9.60 -16.28
N PHE A 149 18.33 -8.67 -15.33
CA PHE A 149 19.21 -8.80 -14.16
C PHE A 149 18.43 -8.98 -12.84
N ALA A 150 17.10 -9.03 -12.89
CA ALA A 150 16.31 -9.24 -11.68
C ALA A 150 16.52 -10.67 -11.13
N SER A 151 16.71 -10.77 -9.81
CA SER A 151 16.80 -12.07 -9.15
C SER A 151 15.44 -12.76 -9.15
N PRO A 152 15.38 -14.09 -9.41
CA PRO A 152 14.13 -14.84 -9.31
C PRO A 152 13.49 -14.66 -7.93
N THR A 153 12.25 -14.20 -7.89
CA THR A 153 11.48 -14.05 -6.65
C THR A 153 10.13 -14.71 -6.80
N THR A 154 9.77 -15.55 -5.83
CA THR A 154 8.47 -16.20 -5.76
C THR A 154 7.50 -15.32 -4.98
N VAL A 155 6.31 -15.10 -5.53
CA VAL A 155 5.22 -14.44 -4.79
C VAL A 155 4.76 -15.36 -3.68
N LEU A 156 4.91 -14.91 -2.43
CA LEU A 156 4.50 -15.67 -1.26
C LEU A 156 2.97 -15.70 -1.15
N SER A 157 2.40 -16.79 -0.65
CA SER A 157 0.97 -16.98 -0.40
C SER A 157 0.75 -17.38 1.06
N ASN A 158 -0.40 -17.00 1.63
CA ASN A 158 -0.83 -17.45 2.96
C ASN A 158 -2.01 -18.45 2.89
N ILE A 159 -2.28 -19.01 1.72
CA ILE A 159 -3.32 -20.02 1.52
C ILE A 159 -2.66 -21.39 1.46
N SER A 160 -3.22 -22.36 2.19
CA SER A 160 -2.66 -23.72 2.26
C SER A 160 -2.74 -24.47 0.93
N ASN A 161 -2.09 -25.64 0.87
CA ASN A 161 -2.13 -26.55 -0.27
C ASN A 161 -1.66 -25.93 -1.61
N GLY A 162 -0.68 -25.03 -1.53
CA GLY A 162 -0.03 -24.44 -2.70
C GLY A 162 -0.92 -23.49 -3.52
N ALA A 163 -2.06 -23.07 -2.98
CA ALA A 163 -2.94 -22.14 -3.67
C ALA A 163 -2.29 -20.75 -3.84
N LEU A 164 -2.56 -20.14 -4.99
CA LEU A 164 -2.10 -18.80 -5.32
C LEU A 164 -3.02 -17.74 -4.71
N GLY A 165 -2.46 -16.58 -4.38
CA GLY A 165 -3.19 -15.44 -3.82
C GLY A 165 -2.93 -15.23 -2.34
N TYR A 166 -3.81 -14.46 -1.70
CA TYR A 166 -3.76 -14.23 -0.27
C TYR A 166 -5.16 -13.96 0.29
N PHE A 167 -5.28 -14.14 1.60
CA PHE A 167 -6.40 -13.66 2.40
C PHE A 167 -5.86 -12.67 3.43
N GLY A 168 -6.33 -11.42 3.40
CA GLY A 168 -5.76 -10.35 4.23
C GLY A 168 -6.79 -9.43 4.88
N GLY A 169 -6.51 -9.05 6.11
CA GLY A 169 -7.24 -8.08 6.91
C GLY A 169 -6.56 -6.71 6.91
N TYR A 170 -7.36 -5.63 6.85
CA TYR A 170 -6.85 -4.26 6.76
C TYR A 170 -7.50 -3.38 7.83
N ALA A 171 -6.68 -2.78 8.69
CA ALA A 171 -7.10 -1.73 9.63
C ALA A 171 -6.88 -0.35 8.99
N ALA A 172 -7.91 0.18 8.33
CA ALA A 172 -7.80 1.35 7.48
C ALA A 172 -8.09 2.68 8.19
N GLN A 173 -7.31 3.70 7.85
CA GLN A 173 -7.54 5.11 8.14
C GLN A 173 -7.51 5.92 6.85
N PHE A 174 -8.18 7.07 6.85
CA PHE A 174 -8.32 7.91 5.66
C PHE A 174 -8.03 9.36 5.98
N ARG A 175 -7.39 10.05 5.04
CA ARG A 175 -7.22 11.51 5.10
C ARG A 175 -7.29 12.09 3.69
N THR A 176 -7.99 13.20 3.54
CA THR A 176 -8.24 13.83 2.24
C THR A 176 -7.65 15.23 2.21
N ILE A 177 -7.10 15.60 1.06
CA ILE A 177 -6.68 16.96 0.74
C ILE A 177 -7.21 17.37 -0.63
N ILE A 178 -7.30 18.67 -0.85
CA ILE A 178 -7.60 19.27 -2.15
C ILE A 178 -6.38 20.07 -2.57
N ILE A 179 -5.87 19.79 -3.76
CA ILE A 179 -4.77 20.54 -4.36
C ILE A 179 -5.42 21.74 -5.08
N PRO A 180 -5.07 22.99 -4.75
CA PRO A 180 -5.65 24.17 -5.38
C PRO A 180 -5.26 24.24 -6.87
N LYS A 181 -6.10 24.93 -7.65
CA LYS A 181 -5.84 25.20 -9.08
C LYS A 181 -4.73 26.22 -9.27
#